data_AF-A0ABD2Q9U5-F1
#
_entry.id   AF-A0ABD2Q9U5-F1
#
_cell.length_a   1.000
_cell.length_b   1.000
_cell.length_c   1.000
_cell.angle_alpha   90.00
_cell.angle_beta   90.00
_cell.angle_gamma   90.00
#
_symmetry.space_group_name_H-M   'P 1'
#
loop_
_entity.id
_entity.type
_entity.pdbx_description
1 polymer ?
#
loop_
_entity_poly.entity_id
_entity_poly.type
_entity_poly.pdbx_seq_one_letter_code
_entity_poly.pdbx_strand_id
1 'polypeptide(L)'
;MHDLHSGKVLQTFDLPPCGSVHALSGEEHESIFTSYLDPPCLFTCDVEQSVVKPKIFRNIKLPELVDLSQIQQEQVFYKSADGTSIPMVVVRHKDVALDSSSTWYHAGRLEKKQNCFDDFIAAGEYLIEKKYTCKEKLFIRGGSNGGLLVAACANQRPDLFGAVIPMVPVTDLLRFHRFTIGYAWISDFGNPENPEHFKFIKKYVFFFGTV
;
A
#
# COMPACT_ATOMS: atom_id res chain seq x y z
N MET A 1 -21.77 -0.21 -24.72
CA MET A 1 -23.24 -0.30 -24.78
C MET A 1 -23.63 -1.11 -26.00
N HIS A 2 -24.48 -2.11 -25.80
CA HIS A 2 -24.94 -3.03 -26.87
C HIS A 2 -26.46 -3.07 -26.88
N ASP A 3 -27.03 -3.29 -28.06
CA ASP A 3 -28.45 -3.62 -28.19
C ASP A 3 -28.71 -4.99 -27.59
N LEU A 4 -29.74 -5.10 -26.75
CA LEU A 4 -30.03 -6.31 -25.97
C LEU A 4 -30.42 -7.51 -26.84
N HIS A 5 -31.11 -7.26 -27.96
CA HIS A 5 -31.66 -8.33 -28.80
C HIS A 5 -30.68 -8.79 -29.86
N SER A 6 -30.00 -7.86 -30.52
CA SER A 6 -29.08 -8.14 -31.63
C SER A 6 -27.61 -8.24 -31.21
N GLY A 7 -27.26 -7.79 -30.00
CA GLY A 7 -25.88 -7.71 -29.54
C GLY A 7 -25.03 -6.65 -30.25
N LYS A 8 -25.61 -5.89 -31.19
CA LYS A 8 -24.91 -4.86 -31.96
C LYS A 8 -24.33 -3.81 -31.02
N VAL A 9 -23.06 -3.45 -31.23
CA VAL A 9 -22.42 -2.34 -30.52
C VAL A 9 -23.18 -1.05 -30.86
N LEU A 10 -23.74 -0.39 -29.86
CA LEU A 10 -24.39 0.91 -29.99
C LEU A 10 -23.40 2.05 -29.73
N GLN A 11 -22.59 1.92 -28.68
CA GLN A 11 -21.64 2.96 -28.27
C GLN A 11 -20.51 2.38 -27.39
N THR A 12 -19.31 2.93 -27.53
CA THR A 12 -18.17 2.73 -26.63
C THR A 12 -17.91 3.98 -25.79
N PHE A 13 -17.37 3.80 -24.59
CA PHE A 13 -16.99 4.89 -23.70
C PHE A 13 -15.47 4.85 -23.50
N ASP A 14 -14.82 5.97 -23.78
CA ASP A 14 -13.40 6.11 -23.50
C ASP A 14 -13.22 6.33 -21.99
N LEU A 15 -12.57 5.38 -21.34
CA LEU A 15 -12.22 5.45 -19.93
C LEU A 15 -10.74 5.81 -19.80
N PRO A 16 -10.32 6.49 -18.72
CA PRO A 16 -8.91 6.65 -18.44
C PRO A 16 -8.22 5.27 -18.41
N PRO A 17 -6.99 5.15 -18.93
CA PRO A 17 -6.30 3.86 -19.12
C PRO A 17 -5.97 3.13 -17.81
N CYS A 18 -6.24 3.78 -16.68
CA CYS A 18 -5.58 3.55 -15.42
C CYS A 18 -6.58 3.74 -14.27
N GLY A 19 -7.73 3.10 -14.35
CA GLY A 19 -8.77 3.17 -13.33
C GLY A 19 -9.73 2.00 -13.41
N SER A 20 -10.81 2.06 -12.66
CA SER A 20 -11.83 1.02 -12.64
C SER A 20 -13.20 1.62 -12.51
N VAL A 21 -14.16 1.04 -13.24
CA VAL A 21 -15.59 1.31 -13.08
C VAL A 21 -16.18 0.20 -12.23
N HIS A 22 -16.90 0.57 -11.19
CA HIS A 22 -17.57 -0.32 -10.26
C HIS A 22 -19.02 0.09 -10.05
N ALA A 23 -19.81 -0.82 -9.48
CA ALA A 23 -21.17 -0.57 -9.00
C ALA A 23 -22.11 0.08 -10.05
N LEU A 24 -22.26 -0.55 -11.22
CA LEU A 24 -23.31 -0.15 -12.17
C LEU A 24 -24.69 -0.51 -11.59
N SER A 25 -25.52 0.49 -11.33
CA SER A 25 -26.93 0.31 -10.93
C SER A 25 -27.87 0.68 -12.08
N GLY A 26 -28.82 -0.19 -12.39
CA GLY A 26 -29.78 0.00 -13.49
C GLY A 26 -31.00 0.86 -13.14
N GLU A 27 -31.37 0.96 -11.86
CA GLU A 27 -32.57 1.71 -11.43
C GLU A 27 -32.33 3.21 -11.34
N GLU A 28 -31.09 3.63 -11.06
CA GLU A 28 -30.68 5.04 -10.96
C GLU A 28 -29.66 5.45 -12.04
N HIS A 29 -29.26 4.50 -12.91
CA HIS A 29 -28.23 4.65 -13.95
C HIS A 29 -26.92 5.29 -13.44
N GLU A 30 -26.52 4.89 -12.24
CA GLU A 30 -25.31 5.36 -11.59
C GLU A 30 -24.14 4.40 -11.78
N SER A 31 -22.92 4.93 -11.84
CA SER A 31 -21.68 4.17 -11.94
C SER A 31 -20.58 4.90 -11.19
N ILE A 32 -19.75 4.19 -10.44
CA ILE A 32 -18.59 4.78 -9.76
C ILE A 32 -17.35 4.51 -10.59
N PHE A 33 -16.59 5.54 -10.91
CA PHE A 33 -15.22 5.40 -11.43
C PHE A 33 -14.22 5.81 -10.35
N THR A 34 -13.16 5.02 -10.20
CA THR A 34 -12.06 5.28 -9.27
C THR A 34 -10.72 5.06 -9.97
N SER A 35 -9.73 5.91 -9.70
CA SER A 35 -8.33 5.66 -10.07
C SER A 35 -7.39 6.00 -8.90
N TYR A 36 -6.08 5.80 -9.07
CA TYR A 36 -5.13 6.19 -8.03
C TYR A 36 -4.92 7.71 -7.96
N LEU A 37 -5.16 8.43 -9.06
CA LEU A 37 -5.04 9.89 -9.13
C LEU A 37 -6.39 10.61 -9.14
N ASP A 38 -7.47 9.89 -9.42
CA ASP A 38 -8.83 10.38 -9.44
C ASP A 38 -9.58 9.79 -8.24
N PRO A 39 -9.89 10.61 -7.22
CA PRO A 39 -10.72 10.15 -6.12
C PRO A 39 -12.07 9.65 -6.66
N PRO A 40 -12.77 8.75 -5.92
CA PRO A 40 -14.02 8.20 -6.39
C PRO A 40 -14.99 9.26 -6.91
N CYS A 41 -15.40 9.09 -8.15
CA CYS A 41 -16.32 9.95 -8.86
C CYS A 41 -17.54 9.14 -9.25
N LEU A 42 -18.71 9.62 -8.83
CA LEU A 42 -20.00 9.03 -9.16
C LEU A 42 -20.49 9.68 -10.46
N PHE A 43 -20.74 8.84 -11.44
CA PHE A 43 -21.28 9.20 -12.74
C PHE A 43 -22.75 8.76 -12.82
N THR A 44 -23.56 9.57 -13.48
CA THR A 44 -24.91 9.20 -13.92
C THR A 44 -24.95 9.18 -15.44
N CYS A 45 -25.66 8.23 -16.02
CA CYS A 45 -25.86 8.14 -17.46
C CYS A 45 -27.35 8.17 -17.79
N ASP A 46 -27.76 9.07 -18.68
CA ASP A 46 -29.11 9.01 -19.25
C ASP A 46 -29.08 8.10 -20.49
N VAL A 47 -29.62 6.89 -20.33
CA VAL A 47 -29.58 5.83 -21.35
C VAL A 47 -30.70 5.94 -22.38
N GLU A 48 -31.68 6.83 -22.19
CA GLU A 48 -32.76 7.06 -23.15
C GLU A 48 -32.33 7.99 -24.29
N GLN A 49 -31.19 8.68 -24.12
CA GLN A 49 -30.62 9.53 -25.15
C GLN A 49 -30.03 8.70 -26.30
N SER A 50 -30.17 9.21 -27.52
CA SER A 50 -29.61 8.59 -28.73
C SER A 50 -28.07 8.48 -28.70
N VAL A 51 -27.41 9.33 -27.91
CA VAL A 51 -25.99 9.25 -27.57
C VAL A 51 -25.86 9.41 -26.06
N VAL A 52 -25.44 8.36 -25.37
CA VAL A 52 -25.31 8.36 -23.91
C VAL A 52 -24.04 9.11 -23.52
N LYS A 53 -24.15 10.10 -22.64
CA LYS A 53 -22.98 10.82 -22.12
C LYS A 53 -22.94 10.72 -20.60
N PRO A 54 -21.93 10.05 -20.01
CA PRO A 54 -21.75 10.05 -18.57
C PRO A 54 -21.56 11.47 -18.05
N LYS A 55 -22.31 11.83 -17.01
CA LYS A 55 -22.19 13.11 -16.31
C LYS A 55 -21.68 12.86 -14.91
N ILE A 56 -20.81 13.73 -14.42
CA ILE A 56 -20.39 13.68 -13.01
C ILE A 56 -21.59 14.10 -12.16
N PHE A 57 -22.06 13.19 -11.31
CA PHE A 57 -23.11 13.45 -10.35
C PHE A 57 -22.53 13.92 -9.00
N ARG A 58 -21.49 13.23 -8.52
CA ARG A 58 -20.74 13.59 -7.32
C ARG A 58 -19.25 13.36 -7.54
N ASN A 59 -18.44 14.30 -7.07
CA ASN A 59 -17.01 14.10 -6.93
C ASN A 59 -16.60 14.25 -5.47
N ILE A 60 -15.65 13.44 -5.02
CA ILE A 60 -14.98 13.67 -3.75
C ILE A 60 -13.92 14.76 -3.98
N LYS A 61 -14.09 15.90 -3.31
CA LYS A 61 -13.03 16.92 -3.25
C LYS A 61 -11.99 16.47 -2.25
N LEU A 62 -10.74 16.36 -2.71
CA LEU A 62 -9.62 16.11 -1.82
C LEU A 62 -9.42 17.32 -0.89
N PRO A 63 -9.02 17.11 0.38
CA PRO A 63 -8.57 18.19 1.25
C PRO A 63 -7.38 18.93 0.62
N GLU A 64 -7.23 20.22 0.91
CA GLU A 64 -6.13 21.04 0.38
C GLU A 64 -4.73 20.51 0.73
N LEU A 65 -4.61 19.70 1.79
CA LEU A 65 -3.37 19.05 2.19
C LEU A 65 -2.93 17.93 1.23
N VAL A 66 -3.81 17.48 0.33
CA VAL A 66 -3.53 16.37 -0.60
C VAL A 66 -3.32 16.93 -2.00
N ASP A 67 -2.05 17.18 -2.34
CA ASP A 67 -1.64 17.57 -3.69
C ASP A 67 -1.19 16.34 -4.49
N LEU A 68 -2.01 15.92 -5.45
CA LEU A 68 -1.68 14.83 -6.38
C LEU A 68 -0.95 15.33 -7.64
N SER A 69 -0.72 16.64 -7.81
CA SER A 69 -0.05 17.20 -8.99
C SER A 69 1.37 16.66 -9.18
N GLN A 70 2.00 16.23 -8.08
CA GLN A 70 3.34 15.65 -8.09
C GLN A 70 3.35 14.13 -8.21
N ILE A 71 2.19 13.47 -8.18
CA ILE A 71 2.07 12.03 -8.38
C ILE A 71 1.80 11.77 -9.86
N GLN A 72 2.43 10.74 -10.40
CA GLN A 72 2.19 10.22 -11.73
C GLN A 72 1.77 8.75 -11.67
N GLN A 73 0.93 8.37 -12.62
CA GLN A 73 0.45 7.01 -12.82
C GLN A 73 0.68 6.60 -14.26
N GLU A 74 1.21 5.40 -14.47
CA GLU A 74 1.43 4.82 -15.79
C GLU A 74 1.12 3.32 -15.79
N GLN A 75 0.61 2.81 -16.91
CA GLN A 75 0.52 1.36 -17.14
C GLN A 75 1.74 0.93 -17.95
N VAL A 76 2.53 0.02 -17.39
CA VAL A 76 3.67 -0.62 -18.03
C VAL A 76 3.37 -2.08 -18.33
N PHE A 77 4.11 -2.67 -19.26
CA PHE A 77 4.04 -4.10 -19.55
C PHE A 77 5.41 -4.72 -19.34
N TYR A 78 5.48 -5.76 -18.50
CA TYR A 78 6.71 -6.53 -18.30
C TYR A 78 6.55 -7.95 -18.86
N LYS A 79 7.67 -8.64 -19.08
CA LYS A 79 7.68 -10.01 -19.60
C LYS A 79 7.76 -11.00 -18.44
N SER A 80 6.83 -11.96 -18.43
CA SER A 80 6.89 -13.16 -17.60
C SER A 80 8.01 -14.10 -18.08
N ALA A 81 8.34 -15.13 -17.28
CA ALA A 81 9.38 -16.11 -17.61
C ALA A 81 9.10 -16.87 -18.93
N ASP A 82 7.84 -17.02 -19.30
CA ASP A 82 7.39 -17.64 -20.55
C ASP A 82 7.23 -16.63 -21.72
N GLY A 83 7.58 -15.36 -21.51
CA GLY A 83 7.44 -14.28 -22.49
C GLY A 83 6.06 -13.61 -22.52
N THR A 84 5.11 -14.04 -21.69
CA THR A 84 3.79 -13.41 -21.59
C THR A 84 3.92 -11.95 -21.16
N SER A 85 3.21 -11.05 -21.84
CA SER A 85 3.19 -9.63 -21.52
C SER A 85 2.20 -9.37 -20.39
N ILE A 86 2.67 -9.00 -19.20
CA ILE A 86 1.85 -8.77 -18.01
C ILE A 86 1.72 -7.27 -17.76
N PRO A 87 0.49 -6.71 -17.69
CA PRO A 87 0.29 -5.31 -17.36
C PRO A 87 0.54 -5.06 -15.86
N MET A 88 1.15 -3.92 -15.55
CA MET A 88 1.32 -3.41 -14.19
C MET A 88 1.05 -1.91 -14.19
N VAL A 89 0.35 -1.41 -13.17
CA VAL A 89 0.19 0.03 -12.94
C VAL A 89 1.25 0.48 -11.95
N VAL A 90 2.03 1.50 -12.31
CA VAL A 90 3.03 2.13 -11.45
C VAL A 90 2.52 3.51 -11.04
N VAL A 91 2.50 3.77 -9.74
CA VAL A 91 2.12 5.07 -9.15
C VAL A 91 3.29 5.58 -8.32
N ARG A 92 3.77 6.79 -8.59
CA ARG A 92 4.93 7.37 -7.89
C ARG A 92 4.93 8.89 -7.92
N HIS A 93 5.73 9.52 -7.04
CA HIS A 93 6.06 10.93 -7.19
C HIS A 93 6.94 11.14 -8.44
N LYS A 94 6.74 12.25 -9.15
CA LYS A 94 7.44 12.58 -10.41
C LYS A 94 8.96 12.66 -10.22
N ASP A 95 9.39 13.25 -9.11
CA ASP A 95 10.80 13.45 -8.77
C ASP A 95 11.52 12.18 -8.27
N VAL A 96 10.82 11.06 -8.11
CA VAL A 96 11.47 9.79 -7.76
C VAL A 96 12.29 9.34 -8.96
N ALA A 97 13.61 9.43 -8.82
CA ALA A 97 14.54 8.80 -9.75
C ALA A 97 14.23 7.29 -9.84
N LEU A 98 14.09 6.78 -11.05
CA LEU A 98 13.95 5.35 -11.28
C LEU A 98 15.34 4.72 -11.18
N ASP A 99 15.80 4.51 -9.95
CA ASP A 99 17.01 3.78 -9.66
C ASP A 99 16.67 2.35 -9.22
N SER A 100 17.36 1.36 -9.78
CA SER A 100 17.32 -0.01 -9.24
C SER A 100 17.99 -0.10 -7.87
N SER A 101 18.63 1.00 -7.44
CA SER A 101 19.38 1.16 -6.21
C SER A 101 18.62 1.92 -5.13
N SER A 102 17.27 1.93 -5.13
CA SER A 102 16.43 2.70 -4.19
C SER A 102 17.06 2.72 -2.80
N THR A 103 17.79 3.81 -2.52
CA THR A 103 18.71 3.86 -1.38
C THR A 103 17.93 3.79 -0.10
N TRP A 104 16.71 4.35 -0.12
CA TRP A 104 15.74 4.28 0.96
C TRP A 104 15.23 2.85 1.23
N TYR A 105 14.84 2.11 0.18
CA TYR A 105 14.41 0.71 0.34
C TYR A 105 15.54 -0.17 0.88
N HIS A 106 16.75 -0.02 0.34
CA HIS A 106 17.92 -0.75 0.81
C HIS A 106 18.35 -0.33 2.23
N ALA A 107 18.07 0.91 2.65
CA ALA A 107 18.32 1.38 4.00
C ALA A 107 17.38 0.78 5.05
N GLY A 108 16.28 0.13 4.65
CA GLY A 108 15.27 -0.44 5.56
C GLY A 108 15.04 -1.94 5.46
N ARG A 109 15.98 -2.71 4.86
CA ARG A 109 15.87 -4.17 4.71
C ARG A 109 17.12 -4.91 5.19
N LEU A 110 16.99 -6.23 5.31
CA LEU A 110 18.07 -7.14 5.72
C LEU A 110 18.74 -6.66 7.03
N GLU A 111 20.07 -6.56 7.06
CA GLU A 111 20.83 -6.12 8.23
C GLU A 111 20.50 -4.71 8.68
N LYS A 112 19.91 -3.87 7.81
CA LYS A 112 19.51 -2.49 8.09
C LYS A 112 18.05 -2.36 8.54
N LYS A 113 17.35 -3.47 8.77
CA LYS A 113 15.93 -3.45 9.18
C LYS A 113 15.68 -2.66 10.47
N GLN A 114 16.68 -2.53 11.35
CA GLN A 114 16.61 -1.72 12.57
C GLN A 114 16.24 -0.26 12.27
N ASN A 115 16.71 0.29 11.15
CA ASN A 115 16.45 1.68 10.77
C ASN A 115 14.94 1.97 10.67
N CYS A 116 14.14 1.02 10.18
CA CYS A 116 12.69 1.18 10.13
C CYS A 116 12.06 1.34 11.51
N PHE A 117 12.60 0.67 12.53
CA PHE A 117 12.11 0.74 13.90
C PHE A 117 12.57 2.05 14.56
N ASP A 118 13.84 2.42 14.34
CA ASP A 118 14.43 3.66 14.85
C ASP A 118 13.71 4.90 14.29
N ASP A 119 13.46 4.94 12.98
CA ASP A 119 12.72 6.03 12.32
C ASP A 119 11.30 6.18 12.89
N PHE A 120 10.63 5.06 13.15
CA PHE A 120 9.26 5.07 13.68
C PHE A 120 9.21 5.48 15.16
N ILE A 121 10.21 5.08 15.95
CA ILE A 121 10.40 5.53 17.33
C ILE A 121 10.66 7.04 17.36
N ALA A 122 11.58 7.53 16.52
CA ALA A 122 11.92 8.95 16.44
C ALA A 122 10.70 9.81 16.08
N ALA A 123 9.83 9.33 15.20
CA ALA A 123 8.56 10.00 14.92
C ALA A 123 7.66 10.11 16.16
N GLY A 124 7.58 9.05 16.97
CA GLY A 124 6.86 9.07 18.25
C GLY A 124 7.45 10.06 19.25
N GLU A 125 8.78 10.09 19.38
CA GLU A 125 9.49 11.05 20.24
C GLU A 125 9.26 12.49 19.82
N TYR A 126 9.32 12.76 18.52
CA TYR A 126 9.05 14.08 17.96
C TYR A 126 7.64 14.57 18.31
N LEU A 127 6.61 13.72 18.21
CA LEU A 127 5.24 14.09 18.54
C LEU A 127 5.08 14.46 20.02
N ILE A 128 5.80 13.78 20.91
CA ILE A 128 5.83 14.10 22.34
C ILE A 128 6.62 15.40 22.59
N GLU A 129 7.79 15.54 21.99
CA GLU A 129 8.65 16.73 22.14
C GLU A 129 7.93 18.00 21.69
N LYS A 130 7.25 17.95 20.54
CA LYS A 130 6.45 19.06 20.00
C LYS A 130 5.08 19.21 20.67
N LYS A 131 4.79 18.42 21.71
CA LYS A 131 3.58 18.50 22.52
C LYS A 131 2.28 18.27 21.74
N TYR A 132 2.34 17.49 20.65
CA TYR A 132 1.12 17.01 19.97
C TYR A 132 0.40 15.94 20.79
N THR A 133 1.16 15.14 21.55
CA THR A 133 0.63 14.09 22.43
C THR A 133 1.57 13.85 23.62
N CYS A 134 1.23 12.87 24.46
CA CYS A 134 2.08 12.33 25.51
C CYS A 134 2.07 10.81 25.45
N LYS A 135 2.97 10.15 26.19
CA LYS A 135 3.09 8.68 26.24
C LYS A 135 1.74 7.98 26.40
N GLU A 136 0.94 8.40 27.39
CA GLU A 136 -0.34 7.77 27.74
C GLU A 136 -1.38 7.86 26.61
N LYS A 137 -1.17 8.77 25.65
CA LYS A 137 -2.07 9.05 24.53
C LYS A 137 -1.44 8.77 23.17
N LEU A 138 -0.21 8.25 23.12
CA LEU A 138 0.45 7.87 21.88
C LEU A 138 0.22 6.39 21.61
N PHE A 139 -0.59 6.09 20.59
CA PHE A 139 -0.94 4.72 20.20
C PHE A 139 -0.39 4.41 18.80
N ILE A 140 0.13 3.20 18.63
CA ILE A 140 0.67 2.74 17.35
C ILE A 140 -0.09 1.52 16.82
N ARG A 141 -0.34 1.48 15.51
CA ARG A 141 -1.06 0.41 14.83
C ARG A 141 -0.40 0.09 13.50
N GLY A 142 -0.27 -1.20 13.17
CA GLY A 142 0.28 -1.64 11.89
C GLY A 142 -0.11 -3.06 11.53
N GLY A 143 -0.22 -3.36 10.23
CA GLY A 143 -0.62 -4.66 9.69
C GLY A 143 0.48 -5.38 8.92
N SER A 144 0.55 -6.72 8.97
CA SER A 144 1.55 -7.53 8.24
C SER A 144 2.99 -7.17 8.64
N ASN A 145 3.85 -6.70 7.72
CA ASN A 145 5.17 -6.13 8.06
C ASN A 145 5.04 -4.89 8.97
N GLY A 146 3.96 -4.11 8.86
CA GLY A 146 3.65 -3.05 9.82
C GLY A 146 3.25 -3.59 11.21
N GLY A 147 2.74 -4.81 11.28
CA GLY A 147 2.49 -5.50 12.55
C GLY A 147 3.80 -5.88 13.24
N LEU A 148 4.79 -6.34 12.48
CA LEU A 148 6.17 -6.52 12.95
C LEU A 148 6.76 -5.19 13.44
N LEU A 149 6.61 -4.10 12.67
CA LEU A 149 7.09 -2.76 13.04
C LEU A 149 6.59 -2.34 14.43
N VAL A 150 5.27 -2.32 14.63
CA VAL A 150 4.72 -1.83 15.91
C VAL A 150 5.02 -2.78 17.07
N ALA A 151 5.10 -4.09 16.83
CA ALA A 151 5.53 -5.03 17.84
C ALA A 151 7.01 -4.80 18.23
N ALA A 152 7.90 -4.64 17.25
CA ALA A 152 9.33 -4.44 17.49
C ALA A 152 9.58 -3.14 18.26
N CYS A 153 8.93 -2.05 17.87
CA CYS A 153 9.00 -0.78 18.58
C CYS A 153 8.48 -0.89 20.02
N ALA A 154 7.41 -1.66 20.27
CA ALA A 154 6.89 -1.89 21.62
C ALA A 154 7.88 -2.65 22.51
N ASN A 155 8.62 -3.61 21.94
CA ASN A 155 9.66 -4.34 22.66
C ASN A 155 10.87 -3.46 22.99
N GLN A 156 11.29 -2.63 22.04
CA GLN A 156 12.48 -1.78 22.18
C GLN A 156 12.21 -0.54 23.04
N ARG A 157 11.01 0.02 22.96
CA ARG A 157 10.57 1.25 23.66
C ARG A 157 9.18 1.08 24.30
N PRO A 158 9.03 0.15 25.26
CA PRO A 158 7.77 -0.03 25.97
C PRO A 158 7.39 1.20 26.80
N ASP A 159 8.35 2.09 27.05
CA ASP A 159 8.15 3.37 27.75
C ASP A 159 7.51 4.45 26.87
N LEU A 160 7.43 4.27 25.54
CA LEU A 160 7.05 5.35 24.62
C LEU A 160 5.55 5.33 24.23
N PHE A 161 4.90 4.17 24.26
CA PHE A 161 3.54 3.99 23.71
C PHE A 161 2.54 3.60 24.79
N GLY A 162 1.36 4.23 24.80
CA GLY A 162 0.26 3.91 25.72
C GLY A 162 -0.56 2.69 25.28
N ALA A 163 -0.56 2.37 23.99
CA ALA A 163 -1.20 1.19 23.42
C ALA A 163 -0.56 0.80 22.08
N VAL A 164 -0.56 -0.50 21.78
CA VAL A 164 0.07 -1.08 20.58
C VAL A 164 -0.90 -2.07 19.96
N ILE A 165 -1.20 -1.90 18.67
CA ILE A 165 -2.17 -2.74 17.94
C ILE A 165 -1.47 -3.41 16.74
N PRO A 166 -0.80 -4.57 16.95
CA PRO A 166 -0.21 -5.34 15.87
C PRO A 166 -1.27 -6.21 15.18
N MET A 167 -1.55 -5.94 13.91
CA MET A 167 -2.51 -6.71 13.11
C MET A 167 -1.79 -7.72 12.22
N VAL A 168 -2.16 -9.01 12.32
CA VAL A 168 -1.57 -10.12 11.54
C VAL A 168 -0.04 -10.01 11.38
N PRO A 169 0.72 -9.84 12.48
CA PRO A 169 2.14 -9.49 12.40
C PRO A 169 3.02 -10.67 11.97
N VAL A 170 4.12 -10.38 11.26
CA VAL A 170 5.19 -11.36 10.99
C VAL A 170 6.13 -11.43 12.21
N THR A 171 5.73 -12.14 13.26
CA THR A 171 6.49 -12.18 14.53
C THR A 171 7.57 -13.25 14.58
N ASP A 172 7.41 -14.34 13.84
CA ASP A 172 8.42 -15.41 13.79
C ASP A 172 9.35 -15.24 12.59
N LEU A 173 10.32 -14.34 12.73
CA LEU A 173 11.30 -14.10 11.68
C LEU A 173 12.32 -15.25 11.50
N LEU A 174 12.32 -16.27 12.37
CA LEU A 174 13.17 -17.46 12.19
C LEU A 174 12.51 -18.49 11.29
N ARG A 175 11.19 -18.53 11.22
CA ARG A 175 10.44 -19.57 10.50
C ARG A 175 9.48 -19.03 9.44
N PHE A 176 9.31 -17.72 9.29
CA PHE A 176 8.35 -17.12 8.33
C PHE A 176 8.45 -17.71 6.92
N HIS A 177 9.69 -17.93 6.43
CA HIS A 177 9.96 -18.43 5.08
C HIS A 177 9.41 -19.84 4.81
N ARG A 178 9.09 -20.60 5.87
CA ARG A 178 8.59 -21.99 5.76
C ARG A 178 7.08 -22.07 5.55
N PHE A 179 6.36 -20.95 5.63
CA PHE A 179 4.90 -20.93 5.59
C PHE A 179 4.39 -20.16 4.37
N THR A 180 3.51 -20.79 3.58
CA THR A 180 2.80 -20.16 2.45
C THR A 180 3.75 -19.45 1.46
N ILE A 181 3.59 -18.15 1.26
CA ILE A 181 4.40 -17.29 0.39
C ILE A 181 5.58 -16.62 1.13
N GLY A 182 5.81 -16.96 2.40
CA GLY A 182 6.83 -16.31 3.23
C GLY A 182 8.24 -16.38 2.66
N TYR A 183 8.55 -17.40 1.85
CA TYR A 183 9.85 -17.52 1.16
C TYR A 183 10.16 -16.30 0.26
N ALA A 184 9.13 -15.65 -0.29
CA ALA A 184 9.30 -14.48 -1.14
C ALA A 184 9.80 -13.25 -0.36
N TRP A 185 9.61 -13.22 0.97
CA TRP A 185 10.01 -12.09 1.82
C TRP A 185 11.45 -12.21 2.34
N ILE A 186 12.18 -13.25 1.93
CA ILE A 186 13.62 -13.40 2.21
C ILE A 186 14.41 -12.22 1.66
N SER A 187 13.94 -11.59 0.58
CA SER A 187 14.52 -10.33 0.09
C SER A 187 14.57 -9.30 1.22
N ASP A 188 13.49 -9.14 1.98
CA ASP A 188 13.33 -8.03 2.90
C ASP A 188 13.85 -8.34 4.30
N PHE A 189 13.69 -9.59 4.75
CA PHE A 189 14.05 -10.02 6.11
C PHE A 189 15.34 -10.83 6.18
N GLY A 190 15.84 -11.33 5.06
CA GLY A 190 16.96 -12.27 5.01
C GLY A 190 16.47 -13.72 5.12
N ASN A 191 17.35 -14.64 4.77
CA ASN A 191 17.11 -16.08 4.87
C ASN A 191 17.58 -16.60 6.25
N PRO A 192 16.70 -17.07 7.16
CA PRO A 192 17.10 -17.60 8.46
C PRO A 192 18.02 -18.82 8.40
N GLU A 193 18.05 -19.55 7.28
CA GLU A 193 18.96 -20.69 7.08
C GLU A 193 20.39 -20.26 6.72
N ASN A 194 20.59 -18.99 6.35
CA ASN A 194 21.92 -18.42 6.15
C ASN A 194 22.48 -17.93 7.50
N PRO A 195 23.65 -18.46 7.97
CA PRO A 195 24.22 -18.07 9.25
C PRO A 195 24.50 -16.58 9.43
N GLU A 196 24.86 -15.85 8.37
CA GLU A 196 25.09 -14.40 8.43
C GLU A 196 23.80 -13.63 8.60
N HIS A 197 22.75 -14.03 7.89
CA HIS A 197 21.42 -13.42 8.04
C HIS A 197 20.83 -13.71 9.41
N PHE A 198 20.98 -14.95 9.89
CA PHE A 198 20.50 -15.38 11.21
C PHE A 198 20.99 -14.45 12.34
N LYS A 199 22.23 -13.94 12.26
CA LYS A 199 22.82 -13.04 13.27
C LYS A 199 22.02 -11.75 13.46
N PHE A 200 21.51 -11.15 12.40
CA PHE A 200 20.69 -9.93 12.52
C PHE A 200 19.20 -10.25 12.71
N ILE A 201 18.69 -11.33 12.12
CA ILE A 201 17.28 -11.74 12.24
C ILE A 201 16.92 -12.02 13.70
N LYS A 202 17.79 -12.73 14.44
CA LYS A 202 17.52 -13.13 15.83
C LYS A 202 17.29 -11.95 16.78
N LYS A 203 17.76 -10.74 16.43
CA LYS A 203 17.59 -9.52 17.24
C LYS A 203 16.12 -9.08 17.35
N TYR A 204 15.29 -9.51 16.40
CA TYR A 204 13.88 -9.07 16.29
C TYR A 204 12.90 -10.18 16.67
N VAL A 205 13.38 -11.29 17.23
CA VAL A 205 12.56 -12.45 17.56
C VAL A 205 11.94 -12.24 18.94
N PHE A 206 10.62 -12.05 18.94
CA PHE A 206 9.79 -11.74 20.12
C PHE A 206 9.83 -12.78 21.25
N PHE A 207 10.34 -13.99 20.99
CA PHE A 207 10.36 -15.10 21.94
C PHE A 207 11.68 -15.28 22.70
N PHE A 208 12.76 -14.62 22.29
CA PHE A 208 13.99 -14.61 23.08
C PHE A 208 13.97 -13.36 23.95
N GLY A 209 13.28 -13.47 25.08
CA GLY A 209 13.56 -12.57 26.20
C GLY A 209 15.07 -12.61 26.46
N THR A 210 15.68 -11.44 26.50
CA THR A 210 16.98 -11.28 27.14
C THR A 210 16.83 -11.76 28.58
N VAL A 211 17.32 -12.96 28.84
CA VAL A 211 17.75 -13.40 30.17
C VAL A 211 19.16 -12.86 30.38
#